data_AF-A0A9D2UK01-F1
#
_entry.id   AF-A0A9D2UK01-F1
#
_cell.length_a   1.000
_cell.length_b   1.000
_cell.length_c   1.000
_cell.angle_alpha   90.00
_cell.angle_beta   90.00
_cell.angle_gamma   90.00
#
_symmetry.space_group_name_H-M   'P 1'
#
loop_
_entity.id
_entity.type
_entity.pdbx_description
1 polymer ?
#
loop_
_entity_poly.entity_id
_entity_poly.type
_entity_poly.pdbx_seq_one_letter_code
_entity_poly.pdbx_strand_id
1 'polypeptide(L)'
;MAAQSHDATNEAIDITTEANGSPAAPTPEEREWIDHRVETWVETYKKSMLSPVTLSLVAEHQPAEISTIAEAVTSATGWQITERGLYRTIKRLQDSGFLQSTAVDAPRTGAKRKLLSLTALGASYLSGIKNNLVEVPEEN
;
A
#
# COMPACT_ATOMS: atom_id res chain seq x y z
N MET A 1 -71.64 -9.99 22.09
CA MET A 1 -71.71 -9.88 20.62
C MET A 1 -70.86 -8.69 20.20
N ALA A 2 -69.97 -8.90 19.22
CA ALA A 2 -69.02 -7.99 18.55
C ALA A 2 -67.60 -7.80 19.15
N ALA A 3 -66.62 -7.73 18.22
CA ALA A 3 -65.15 -7.52 18.28
C ALA A 3 -64.29 -8.76 18.61
N GLN A 4 -63.71 -9.49 17.64
CA GLN A 4 -62.57 -9.24 16.71
C GLN A 4 -61.17 -9.52 17.29
N SER A 5 -60.32 -10.13 16.43
CA SER A 5 -58.84 -10.13 16.40
C SER A 5 -58.13 -11.18 17.26
N HIS A 6 -57.22 -12.03 16.78
CA HIS A 6 -56.66 -12.30 15.45
C HIS A 6 -56.14 -13.75 15.51
N ASP A 7 -56.61 -14.61 14.60
CA ASP A 7 -56.14 -15.99 14.46
C ASP A 7 -54.77 -15.99 13.76
N ALA A 8 -53.85 -16.81 14.25
CA ALA A 8 -52.48 -16.89 13.79
C ALA A 8 -52.41 -17.79 12.55
N THR A 9 -52.59 -17.21 11.36
CA THR A 9 -52.30 -17.92 10.12
C THR A 9 -50.78 -17.93 9.91
N ASN A 10 -50.20 -19.09 10.20
CA ASN A 10 -48.83 -19.44 9.92
C ASN A 10 -48.66 -19.53 8.39
N GLU A 11 -48.36 -18.40 7.72
CA GLU A 11 -47.88 -18.43 6.33
C GLU A 11 -46.47 -19.00 6.34
N ALA A 12 -46.36 -20.26 5.91
CA ALA A 12 -45.11 -20.87 5.53
C ALA A 12 -44.48 -19.97 4.45
N ILE A 13 -43.37 -19.30 4.81
CA ILE A 13 -42.52 -18.65 3.83
C ILE A 13 -41.94 -19.78 2.98
N ASP A 14 -42.49 -19.92 1.79
CA ASP A 14 -42.02 -20.85 0.77
C ASP A 14 -40.68 -20.32 0.25
N ILE A 15 -39.60 -20.60 0.99
CA ILE A 15 -38.21 -20.35 0.56
C ILE A 15 -37.84 -21.47 -0.43
N THR A 16 -38.50 -21.45 -1.59
CA THR A 16 -38.05 -22.15 -2.79
C THR A 16 -37.95 -21.13 -3.91
N THR A 17 -36.97 -20.23 -3.79
CA THR A 17 -36.31 -19.67 -4.97
C THR A 17 -35.04 -20.46 -5.18
N GLU A 18 -35.11 -21.33 -6.19
CA GLU A 18 -34.06 -22.23 -6.62
C GLU A 18 -32.75 -21.46 -6.86
N ALA A 19 -31.68 -21.98 -6.28
CA ALA A 19 -30.32 -21.60 -6.61
C ALA A 19 -29.99 -22.04 -8.04
N ASN A 20 -29.52 -21.13 -8.90
CA ASN A 20 -28.48 -21.39 -9.89
C ASN A 20 -28.18 -20.14 -10.71
N GLY A 21 -27.29 -19.30 -10.19
CA GLY A 21 -26.63 -18.27 -10.96
C GLY A 21 -25.23 -18.10 -10.41
N SER A 22 -24.23 -18.64 -11.11
CA SER A 22 -22.91 -18.01 -11.07
C SER A 22 -23.13 -16.51 -11.25
N PRO A 23 -22.52 -15.62 -10.44
CA PRO A 23 -22.70 -14.19 -10.65
C PRO A 23 -22.45 -13.91 -12.13
N ALA A 24 -23.43 -13.29 -12.79
CA ALA A 24 -23.30 -12.97 -14.20
C ALA A 24 -21.99 -12.19 -14.37
N ALA A 25 -21.18 -12.57 -15.37
CA ALA A 25 -19.93 -11.88 -15.61
C ALA A 25 -20.21 -10.37 -15.78
N PRO A 26 -19.34 -9.48 -15.23
CA PRO A 26 -19.58 -8.05 -15.32
C PRO A 26 -19.74 -7.62 -16.78
N THR A 27 -20.67 -6.72 -17.06
CA THR A 27 -20.84 -6.10 -18.38
C THR A 27 -19.57 -5.31 -18.78
N PRO A 28 -19.41 -4.93 -20.07
CA PRO A 28 -18.27 -4.10 -20.49
C PRO A 28 -18.13 -2.78 -19.70
N GLU A 29 -19.25 -2.09 -19.44
CA GLU A 29 -19.28 -0.84 -18.69
C GLU A 29 -18.86 -1.06 -17.22
N GLU A 30 -19.35 -2.14 -16.60
CA GLU A 30 -18.96 -2.50 -15.22
C GLU A 30 -17.48 -2.87 -15.14
N ARG A 31 -16.91 -3.55 -16.16
CA ARG A 31 -15.47 -3.83 -16.20
C ARG A 31 -14.63 -2.57 -16.27
N GLU A 32 -14.97 -1.64 -17.16
CA GLU A 32 -14.25 -0.36 -17.25
C GLU A 32 -14.33 0.43 -15.93
N TRP A 33 -15.50 0.42 -15.29
CA TRP A 33 -15.67 1.02 -13.97
C TRP A 33 -14.80 0.33 -12.90
N ILE A 34 -14.78 -1.01 -12.85
CA ILE A 34 -13.93 -1.78 -11.93
C ILE A 34 -12.45 -1.46 -12.17
N ASP A 35 -12.00 -1.47 -13.41
CA ASP A 35 -10.60 -1.22 -13.77
C ASP A 35 -10.16 0.16 -13.27
N HIS A 36 -10.96 1.19 -13.52
CA HIS A 36 -10.68 2.54 -13.02
C HIS A 36 -10.67 2.63 -11.48
N ARG A 37 -11.56 1.89 -10.81
CA ARG A 37 -11.61 1.82 -9.34
C ARG A 37 -10.37 1.14 -8.78
N VAL A 38 -9.94 0.04 -9.38
CA VAL A 38 -8.71 -0.68 -9.03
C VAL A 38 -7.51 0.22 -9.25
N GLU A 39 -7.40 0.90 -10.40
CA GLU A 39 -6.31 1.83 -10.68
C GLU A 39 -6.21 2.94 -9.63
N THR A 40 -7.33 3.59 -9.31
CA THR A 40 -7.38 4.64 -8.29
C THR A 40 -6.95 4.13 -6.91
N TRP A 41 -7.39 2.93 -6.54
CA TRP A 41 -7.02 2.30 -5.28
C TRP A 41 -5.53 1.94 -5.25
N VAL A 42 -5.00 1.35 -6.32
CA VAL A 42 -3.58 1.00 -6.47
C VAL A 42 -2.69 2.25 -6.37
N GLU A 43 -3.07 3.37 -6.98
CA GLU A 43 -2.31 4.62 -6.86
C GLU A 43 -2.28 5.17 -5.43
N THR A 44 -3.39 5.01 -4.69
CA THR A 44 -3.46 5.38 -3.27
C THR A 44 -2.58 4.46 -2.42
N TYR A 45 -2.62 3.15 -2.68
CA TYR A 45 -1.78 2.14 -2.04
C TYR A 45 -0.29 2.43 -2.26
N LYS A 46 0.14 2.62 -3.51
CA LYS A 46 1.53 2.97 -3.87
C LYS A 46 2.01 4.23 -3.12
N LYS A 47 1.21 5.30 -3.12
CA LYS A 47 1.55 6.56 -2.43
C LYS A 47 1.71 6.35 -0.92
N SER A 48 0.84 5.55 -0.31
CA SER A 48 0.87 5.26 1.12
C SER A 48 2.07 4.38 1.49
N MET A 49 2.37 3.38 0.66
CA MET A 49 3.43 2.40 0.91
C MET A 49 4.83 2.85 0.50
N LEU A 50 4.97 3.92 -0.27
CA LEU A 50 6.28 4.39 -0.71
C LEU A 50 7.22 4.72 0.48
N SER A 51 6.68 5.26 1.58
CA SER A 51 7.50 5.56 2.76
C SER A 51 8.04 4.30 3.48
N PRO A 52 7.21 3.33 3.89
CA PRO A 52 7.72 2.09 4.49
C PRO A 52 8.59 1.28 3.52
N VAL A 53 8.28 1.25 2.22
CA VAL A 53 9.14 0.61 1.21
C VAL A 53 10.52 1.29 1.17
N THR A 54 10.56 2.62 1.07
CA THR A 54 11.82 3.38 1.07
C THR A 54 12.63 3.13 2.34
N LEU A 55 12.00 3.14 3.52
CA LEU A 55 12.68 2.86 4.79
C LEU A 55 13.22 1.43 4.84
N SER A 56 12.48 0.44 4.35
CA SER A 56 12.92 -0.96 4.33
C SER A 56 14.14 -1.15 3.42
N LEU A 57 14.14 -0.51 2.25
CA LEU A 57 15.26 -0.60 1.30
C LEU A 57 16.49 0.18 1.79
N VAL A 58 16.31 1.31 2.48
CA VAL A 58 17.43 1.94 3.17
C VAL A 58 17.96 1.03 4.28
N ALA A 59 17.09 0.35 5.04
CA ALA A 59 17.52 -0.58 6.09
C ALA A 59 18.42 -1.71 5.54
N GLU A 60 18.09 -2.20 4.34
CA GLU A 60 18.79 -3.28 3.65
C GLU A 60 20.12 -2.83 3.03
N HIS A 61 20.16 -1.65 2.41
CA HIS A 61 21.32 -1.20 1.64
C HIS A 61 22.23 -0.20 2.37
N GLN A 62 21.85 0.27 3.57
CA GLN A 62 22.60 1.32 4.27
C GLN A 62 24.06 0.92 4.60
N PRO A 63 25.00 1.87 4.53
CA PRO A 63 24.82 3.24 4.03
C PRO A 63 24.74 3.29 2.49
N ALA A 64 23.72 3.95 1.93
CA ALA A 64 23.42 3.91 0.48
C ALA A 64 23.20 5.29 -0.15
N GLU A 65 23.55 5.44 -1.43
CA GLU A 65 23.19 6.61 -2.21
C GLU A 65 21.69 6.61 -2.57
N ILE A 66 21.14 7.79 -2.85
CA ILE A 66 19.73 7.93 -3.29
C ILE A 66 19.48 7.13 -4.58
N SER A 67 20.45 7.09 -5.50
CA SER A 67 20.40 6.30 -6.74
C SER A 67 20.23 4.81 -6.47
N THR A 68 21.04 4.26 -5.56
CA THR A 68 20.92 2.86 -5.13
C THR A 68 19.53 2.56 -4.58
N ILE A 69 18.97 3.46 -3.77
CA ILE A 69 17.60 3.29 -3.25
C ILE A 69 16.56 3.37 -4.37
N ALA A 70 16.73 4.26 -5.35
CA ALA A 70 15.82 4.39 -6.49
C ALA A 70 15.76 3.10 -7.34
N GLU A 71 16.93 2.54 -7.63
CA GLU A 71 17.06 1.26 -8.32
C GLU A 71 16.42 0.12 -7.52
N ALA A 72 16.69 0.08 -6.20
CA ALA A 72 16.11 -0.92 -5.32
C ALA A 72 14.58 -0.84 -5.24
N VAL A 73 13.98 0.36 -5.21
CA VAL A 73 12.52 0.50 -5.21
C VAL A 73 11.92 -0.04 -6.50
N THR A 74 12.49 0.33 -7.65
CA THR A 74 12.03 -0.16 -8.96
C THR A 74 12.15 -1.67 -9.04
N SER A 75 13.29 -2.23 -8.61
CA SER A 75 13.54 -3.68 -8.60
C SER A 75 12.57 -4.45 -7.70
N ALA A 76 12.35 -3.96 -6.47
CA ALA A 76 11.53 -4.65 -5.48
C ALA A 76 10.01 -4.55 -5.74
N THR A 77 9.54 -3.51 -6.42
CA THR A 77 8.10 -3.21 -6.55
C THR A 77 7.58 -3.16 -7.98
N GLY A 78 8.46 -3.01 -8.98
CA GLY A 78 8.08 -2.68 -10.35
C GLY A 78 7.49 -1.28 -10.53
N TRP A 79 7.37 -0.48 -9.46
CA TRP A 79 6.73 0.83 -9.53
C TRP A 79 7.58 1.84 -10.30
N GLN A 80 6.93 2.55 -11.21
CA GLN A 80 7.55 3.66 -11.93
C GLN A 80 7.45 4.92 -11.07
N ILE A 81 8.54 5.28 -10.40
CA ILE A 81 8.60 6.44 -9.52
C ILE A 81 9.47 7.51 -10.16
N THR A 82 8.96 8.74 -10.21
CA THR A 82 9.77 9.87 -10.63
C THR A 82 10.88 10.17 -9.61
N GLU A 83 12.06 10.52 -10.08
CA GLU A 83 13.19 10.91 -9.22
C GLU A 83 12.79 12.00 -8.22
N ARG A 84 12.01 13.00 -8.68
CA ARG A 84 11.45 14.07 -7.85
C ARG A 84 10.54 13.54 -6.74
N GLY A 85 9.71 12.54 -7.03
CA GLY A 85 8.80 11.91 -6.07
C GLY A 85 9.55 11.16 -4.97
N LEU A 86 10.55 10.38 -5.36
CA LEU A 86 11.42 9.67 -4.41
C LEU A 86 12.19 10.66 -3.53
N TYR A 87 12.79 11.69 -4.13
CA TYR A 87 13.53 12.72 -3.40
C TYR A 87 12.65 13.44 -2.36
N ARG A 88 11.41 13.80 -2.70
CA ARG A 88 10.46 14.39 -1.75
C ARG A 88 10.13 13.45 -0.60
N THR A 89 9.97 12.16 -0.89
CA THR A 89 9.72 11.15 0.15
C THR A 89 10.90 11.04 1.11
N ILE A 90 12.12 10.90 0.56
CA ILE A 90 13.35 10.84 1.35
C ILE A 90 13.50 12.09 2.20
N LYS A 91 13.31 13.29 1.61
CA LYS A 91 13.38 14.55 2.34
C LYS A 91 12.37 14.59 3.49
N ARG A 92 11.11 14.18 3.27
CA ARG A 92 10.10 14.12 4.33
C ARG A 92 10.52 13.18 5.47
N LEU A 93 11.09 12.03 5.14
CA LEU A 93 11.58 11.06 6.13
C LEU A 93 12.77 11.62 6.92
N GLN A 94 13.65 12.40 6.29
CA GLN A 94 14.74 13.09 6.95
C GLN A 94 14.27 14.22 7.85
N ASP A 95 13.35 15.06 7.36
CA ASP A 95 12.75 16.17 8.12
C ASP A 95 11.99 15.63 9.36
N SER A 96 11.51 14.37 9.30
CA SER A 96 10.87 13.66 10.41
C SER A 96 11.85 12.89 11.32
N GLY A 97 13.15 12.88 11.01
CA GLY A 97 14.18 12.18 11.78
C GLY A 97 14.24 10.66 11.59
N PHE A 98 13.51 10.09 10.63
CA PHE A 98 13.52 8.65 10.33
C PHE A 98 14.74 8.22 9.50
N LEU A 99 15.25 9.14 8.68
CA LEU A 99 16.47 8.95 7.90
C LEU A 99 17.50 10.03 8.25
N GLN A 100 18.77 9.68 8.15
CA GLN A 100 19.87 10.63 8.21
C GLN A 100 20.73 10.55 6.94
N SER A 101 21.38 11.65 6.59
CA SER A 101 22.40 11.66 5.54
C SER A 101 23.76 12.06 6.10
N THR A 102 24.78 11.30 5.74
CA THR A 102 26.19 11.69 5.95
C THR A 102 26.81 12.08 4.62
N ALA A 103 27.60 13.15 4.63
CA ALA A 103 28.35 13.58 3.45
C ALA A 103 29.70 12.87 3.44
N VAL A 104 29.98 12.11 2.38
CA VAL A 104 31.25 11.42 2.17
C VAL A 104 31.92 11.91 0.90
N ASP A 105 33.26 11.90 0.88
CA ASP A 105 34.00 12.30 -0.30
C ASP A 105 33.89 11.23 -1.39
N ALA A 106 33.48 11.62 -2.59
CA ALA A 106 33.49 10.75 -3.75
C ALA A 106 34.93 10.36 -4.10
N PRO A 107 35.22 9.05 -4.26
CA PRO A 107 36.49 8.63 -4.83
C PRO A 107 36.69 9.32 -6.18
N ARG A 108 37.86 9.95 -6.36
CA ARG A 108 38.37 10.55 -7.61
C ARG A 108 37.80 11.90 -8.06
N THR A 109 36.65 12.36 -7.57
CA THR A 109 36.06 13.64 -8.02
C THR A 109 36.04 14.74 -6.96
N GLY A 110 36.24 14.41 -5.69
CA GLY A 110 36.15 15.35 -4.57
C GLY A 110 34.74 15.91 -4.31
N ALA A 111 33.75 15.49 -5.11
CA ALA A 111 32.36 15.84 -4.90
C ALA A 111 31.82 15.12 -3.67
N LYS A 112 31.01 15.80 -2.84
CA LYS A 112 30.38 15.16 -1.69
C LYS A 112 29.18 14.34 -2.14
N ARG A 113 29.16 13.05 -1.81
CA ARG A 113 27.97 12.20 -1.95
C ARG A 113 27.23 12.12 -0.64
N LYS A 114 25.91 12.04 -0.70
CA LYS A 114 25.06 11.84 0.48
C LYS A 114 24.75 10.36 0.58
N LEU A 115 25.18 9.74 1.68
CA LEU A 115 24.78 8.38 2.04
C LEU A 115 23.64 8.44 3.04
N LEU A 116 22.59 7.67 2.78
CA LEU A 116 21.43 7.51 3.63
C LEU A 116 21.66 6.38 4.62
N SER A 117 21.19 6.58 5.84
CA SER A 117 21.08 5.55 6.85
C SER A 117 19.77 5.70 7.61
N LEU A 118 19.23 4.57 8.04
CA LEU A 118 18.05 4.47 8.89
C LEU A 118 18.45 4.85 10.33
N THR A 119 17.66 5.71 10.97
CA THR A 119 17.86 6.01 12.40
C THR A 119 17.17 4.97 13.27
N ALA A 120 17.47 4.92 14.56
CA ALA A 120 16.74 4.07 15.51
C ALA A 120 15.24 4.41 15.57
N LEU A 121 14.89 5.70 15.43
CA LEU A 121 13.51 6.15 15.32
C LEU A 121 12.85 5.63 14.04
N GLY A 122 13.53 5.71 12.90
CA GLY A 122 13.06 5.17 11.62
C GLY A 122 12.86 3.66 11.65
N ALA A 123 13.77 2.91 12.28
CA ALA A 123 13.65 1.47 12.47
C ALA A 123 12.43 1.10 13.33
N SER A 124 12.20 1.84 14.43
CA SER A 124 11.05 1.62 15.30
C SER A 124 9.73 1.91 14.57
N TYR A 125 9.67 3.02 13.82
CA TYR A 125 8.51 3.37 13.00
C TYR A 125 8.23 2.31 11.92
N LEU A 126 9.26 1.85 11.21
CA LEU A 126 9.13 0.81 10.19
C LEU A 126 8.64 -0.52 10.79
N SER A 127 9.18 -0.92 11.94
CA SER A 127 8.72 -2.13 12.65
C SER A 127 7.26 -2.00 13.07
N GLY A 128 6.84 -0.83 13.57
CA GLY A 128 5.44 -0.55 13.90
C GLY A 128 4.52 -0.72 12.69
N ILE A 129 4.91 -0.25 11.51
CA ILE A 129 4.14 -0.46 10.28
C ILE A 129 4.08 -1.95 9.93
N LYS A 130 5.23 -2.63 9.85
CA LYS A 130 5.30 -4.04 9.44
C LYS A 130 4.43 -4.94 10.31
N ASN A 131 4.37 -4.68 11.62
CA ASN A 131 3.55 -5.44 12.56
C ASN A 131 2.04 -5.21 12.42
N ASN A 132 1.61 -4.18 11.67
CA ASN A 132 0.20 -3.83 11.46
C ASN A 132 -0.21 -3.94 9.99
N LEU A 133 0.65 -4.48 9.11
CA LEU A 133 0.24 -4.81 7.75
C LEU A 133 -0.73 -5.99 7.78
N VAL A 134 -1.79 -5.89 6.99
CA VAL A 134 -2.85 -6.91 6.89
C VAL A 134 -2.81 -7.48 5.49
N GLU A 135 -2.84 -8.81 5.40
CA GLU A 135 -3.03 -9.53 4.15
C GLU A 135 -4.53 -9.73 3.90
N VAL A 136 -4.95 -9.59 2.64
CA VAL A 136 -6.33 -9.91 2.25
C VAL A 136 -6.46 -11.43 2.30
N PRO A 137 -7.40 -12.00 3.07
CA PRO A 137 -7.59 -13.45 3.11
C PRO A 137 -7.91 -13.96 1.71
N GLU A 138 -7.19 -14.99 1.26
CA GLU A 138 -7.56 -15.71 0.05
C GLU A 138 -8.81 -16.56 0.34
N GLU A 139 -9.75 -16.60 -0.61
CA GLU A 139 -10.89 -17.52 -0.53
C GLU A 139 -10.35 -18.96 -0.65
N ASN A 140 -10.56 -19.78 0.39
CA ASN A 140 -10.24 -21.21 0.39
C ASN A 140 -11.25 -22.02 -0.45
#